data_AF-A0A496Z670-F1
#
_entry.id   AF-A0A496Z670-F1
#
_cell.length_a   1.000
_cell.length_b   1.000
_cell.length_c   1.000
_cell.angle_alpha   90.00
_cell.angle_beta   90.00
_cell.angle_gamma   90.00
#
_symmetry.space_group_name_H-M   'P 1'
#
loop_
_entity.id
_entity.type
_entity.pdbx_description
1 polymer ?
#
loop_
_entity_poly.entity_id
_entity_poly.type
_entity_poly.pdbx_seq_one_letter_code
_entity_poly.pdbx_strand_id
1 'polypeptide(L)'
;MQQCKTNARIEYHGDNKRRKWAYLCNHCKQYYKGSEVQIDHRVPVGTLLSLEHLPAFVAALTNEDVNAYQLLCKPCHLKKTNSERAEKK
;
A
#
# COMPACT_ATOMS: atom_id res chain seq x y z
N MET A 1 -0.81 -7.63 6.38
CA MET A 1 -0.41 -6.97 5.10
C MET A 1 -0.98 -7.63 3.83
N GLN A 2 -0.61 -8.86 3.44
CA GLN A 2 -0.96 -9.43 2.11
C GLN A 2 -2.48 -9.51 1.83
N GLN A 3 -3.29 -9.73 2.86
CA GLN A 3 -4.75 -9.76 2.76
C GLN A 3 -5.34 -8.47 2.16
N CYS A 4 -4.72 -7.32 2.38
CA CYS A 4 -5.16 -6.04 1.79
C CYS A 4 -5.17 -6.09 0.26
N LYS A 5 -4.15 -6.71 -0.35
CA LYS A 5 -4.06 -6.88 -1.81
C LYS A 5 -5.14 -7.84 -2.33
N THR A 6 -5.46 -8.87 -1.55
CA THR A 6 -6.54 -9.81 -1.88
C THR A 6 -7.91 -9.12 -1.82
N ASN A 7 -8.15 -8.27 -0.82
CA ASN A 7 -9.42 -7.55 -0.65
C ASN A 7 -9.67 -6.53 -1.77
N ALA A 8 -8.62 -5.91 -2.31
CA ALA A 8 -8.71 -4.97 -3.43
C ALA A 8 -8.76 -5.65 -4.81
N ARG A 9 -8.76 -6.99 -4.86
CA ARG A 9 -8.73 -7.77 -6.10
C ARG A 9 -10.13 -7.90 -6.71
N ILE A 10 -10.23 -7.64 -8.01
CA ILE A 10 -11.43 -7.85 -8.82
C ILE A 10 -11.08 -8.70 -10.05
N GLU A 11 -12.06 -9.44 -10.58
CA GLU A 11 -11.92 -10.14 -11.85
C GLU A 11 -11.69 -9.14 -13.00
N TYR A 12 -10.80 -9.49 -13.92
CA TYR A 12 -10.48 -8.64 -15.06
C TYR A 12 -11.23 -9.10 -16.32
N HIS A 13 -12.01 -8.21 -16.92
CA HIS A 13 -12.74 -8.45 -18.17
C HIS A 13 -12.21 -7.55 -19.29
N GLY A 14 -11.02 -7.84 -19.81
CA GLY A 14 -10.46 -7.11 -20.96
C GLY A 14 -9.63 -8.01 -21.87
N ASP A 15 -9.09 -7.42 -22.94
CA ASP A 15 -8.51 -8.17 -24.07
C ASP A 15 -7.32 -9.06 -23.70
N ASN A 16 -6.59 -8.68 -22.64
CA ASN A 16 -5.47 -9.48 -22.17
C ASN A 16 -5.96 -10.73 -21.42
N LYS A 17 -6.19 -11.81 -22.16
CA LYS A 17 -6.65 -13.11 -21.64
C LYS A 17 -5.72 -13.74 -20.60
N ARG A 18 -4.45 -13.32 -20.49
CA ARG A 18 -3.51 -13.81 -19.46
C ARG A 18 -3.69 -13.12 -18.11
N ARG A 19 -4.36 -11.97 -18.09
CA ARG A 19 -4.64 -11.22 -16.87
C ARG A 19 -5.95 -11.72 -16.28
N LYS A 20 -5.88 -12.46 -15.18
CA LYS A 20 -7.08 -12.88 -14.44
C LYS A 20 -7.63 -11.79 -13.52
N TRP A 21 -6.74 -10.96 -12.97
CA TRP A 21 -7.09 -10.06 -11.87
C TRP A 21 -6.71 -8.61 -12.17
N ALA A 22 -7.53 -7.70 -11.67
CA ALA A 22 -7.22 -6.30 -11.52
C ALA A 22 -7.30 -5.89 -10.04
N TYR A 23 -6.70 -4.75 -9.72
CA TYR A 23 -6.60 -4.28 -8.35
C TYR A 23 -7.03 -2.83 -8.24
N LEU A 24 -7.94 -2.52 -7.33
CA LEU A 24 -8.47 -1.18 -7.11
C LEU A 24 -7.51 -0.34 -6.25
N CYS A 25 -7.09 0.80 -6.78
CA CYS A 25 -6.32 1.78 -6.01
C CYS A 25 -7.23 2.54 -5.04
N ASN A 26 -6.85 2.65 -3.76
CA ASN A 26 -7.67 3.32 -2.76
C ASN A 26 -7.77 4.85 -2.96
N HIS A 27 -6.78 5.49 -3.60
CA HIS A 27 -6.79 6.95 -3.80
C HIS A 27 -7.53 7.36 -5.08
N CYS A 28 -7.10 6.90 -6.25
CA CYS A 28 -7.69 7.32 -7.53
C CYS A 28 -8.90 6.48 -7.97
N LYS A 29 -9.20 5.39 -7.24
CA LYS A 29 -10.32 4.47 -7.53
C LYS A 29 -10.28 3.85 -8.94
N GLN A 30 -9.09 3.76 -9.54
CA GLN A 30 -8.86 3.09 -10.83
C GLN A 30 -8.31 1.68 -10.64
N TYR A 31 -8.46 0.84 -11.68
CA TYR A 31 -8.03 -0.56 -11.68
C TYR A 31 -6.67 -0.74 -12.37
N TYR A 32 -5.77 -1.44 -11.71
CA TYR A 32 -4.38 -1.63 -12.16
C TYR A 32 -3.96 -3.09 -12.19
N LYS A 33 -2.90 -3.40 -12.94
CA LYS A 33 -2.29 -4.73 -12.92
C LYS A 33 -1.56 -4.94 -11.59
N GLY A 34 -1.36 -6.21 -11.22
CA GLY A 34 -0.69 -6.54 -9.96
C GLY A 34 0.74 -5.99 -9.83
N SER A 35 1.41 -5.70 -10.94
CA SER A 35 2.75 -5.10 -11.02
C SER A 35 2.76 -3.57 -10.91
N GLU A 36 1.59 -2.93 -10.99
CA GLU A 36 1.40 -1.47 -10.98
C GLU A 36 0.88 -0.96 -9.62
N VAL A 37 0.65 -1.87 -8.67
CA VAL A 37 0.14 -1.57 -7.33
C VAL A 37 1.12 -2.00 -6.24
N GLN A 38 1.07 -1.31 -5.12
CA GLN A 38 1.86 -1.54 -3.92
C GLN A 38 0.97 -1.43 -2.68
N ILE A 39 1.31 -2.19 -1.65
CA ILE A 39 0.66 -2.09 -0.34
C ILE A 39 1.35 -0.96 0.41
N ASP A 40 0.55 -0.07 0.98
CA ASP A 40 0.95 1.13 1.70
C ASP A 40 0.37 1.11 3.10
N HIS A 41 1.13 1.59 4.09
CA HIS A 41 0.61 1.80 5.44
C HIS A 41 -0.23 3.08 5.47
N ARG A 42 -1.48 3.00 5.96
CA ARG A 42 -2.34 4.18 6.09
C ARG A 42 -1.76 5.21 7.05
N VAL A 43 -1.24 4.73 8.17
CA VAL A 43 -0.47 5.52 9.13
C VAL A 43 1.01 5.22 8.91
N PRO A 44 1.86 6.22 8.68
CA PRO A 44 3.28 5.99 8.45
C PRO A 44 3.94 5.34 9.66
N VAL A 45 4.79 4.34 9.42
CA VAL A 45 5.47 3.51 10.43
C VAL A 45 6.43 4.32 11.34
N GLY A 46 6.85 5.50 10.89
CA GLY A 46 7.80 6.34 11.61
C GLY A 46 9.24 6.13 11.13
N THR A 47 10.21 6.40 12.00
CA THR A 47 11.66 6.32 11.72
C THR A 47 12.36 5.48 12.77
N LEU A 48 13.33 4.66 12.33
CA LEU A 48 14.20 3.90 13.23
C LEU A 48 15.52 4.66 13.38
N LEU A 49 15.61 5.54 14.39
CA LEU A 49 16.80 6.38 14.64
C LEU A 49 17.73 5.81 15.72
N SER A 50 17.21 4.97 16.60
CA SER A 50 17.96 4.30 17.66
C SER A 50 17.38 2.91 17.93
N LEU A 51 18.15 2.05 18.59
CA LEU A 51 17.72 0.71 18.97
C LEU A 51 16.52 0.72 19.92
N GLU A 52 16.35 1.76 20.73
CA GLU A 52 15.23 1.90 21.66
C GLU A 52 13.88 2.01 20.94
N HIS A 53 13.87 2.55 19.72
CA HIS A 53 12.66 2.65 18.90
C HIS A 53 12.30 1.33 18.19
N LEU A 54 13.17 0.31 18.24
CA LEU A 54 12.98 -0.93 17.49
C LEU A 54 11.64 -1.63 17.79
N PRO A 55 11.22 -1.82 19.06
CA PRO A 55 9.97 -2.52 19.34
C PRO A 55 8.74 -1.80 18.75
N ALA A 56 8.68 -0.48 18.90
CA ALA A 56 7.60 0.34 18.38
C ALA A 56 7.58 0.35 16.84
N PHE A 57 8.76 0.48 16.22
CA PHE A 57 8.90 0.46 14.77
C PHE A 57 8.45 -0.87 14.16
N VAL A 58 8.85 -2.00 14.75
CA VAL A 58 8.44 -3.34 14.29
C VAL A 58 6.93 -3.51 14.44
N ALA A 59 6.36 -3.15 15.59
CA ALA A 59 4.92 -3.24 15.83
C ALA A 59 4.10 -2.44 14.80
N ALA A 60 4.55 -1.24 14.43
CA ALA A 60 3.91 -0.43 13.40
C ALA A 60 4.12 -1.00 11.98
N LEU A 61 5.32 -1.52 11.69
CA LEU A 61 5.67 -2.08 10.38
C LEU A 61 4.86 -3.35 10.07
N THR A 62 4.70 -4.22 11.07
CA THR A 62 4.07 -5.53 10.95
C THR A 62 2.70 -5.60 11.62
N ASN A 63 1.98 -4.48 11.66
CA ASN A 63 0.63 -4.42 12.24
C ASN A 63 -0.26 -5.53 11.65
N GLU A 64 -0.95 -6.28 12.50
CA GLU A 64 -1.76 -7.43 12.08
C GLU A 64 -3.10 -7.00 11.48
N ASP A 65 -3.61 -5.83 11.85
CA ASP A 65 -4.86 -5.29 11.32
C ASP A 65 -4.73 -5.02 9.81
N VAL A 66 -5.58 -5.67 9.02
CA VAL A 66 -5.62 -5.50 7.56
C VAL A 66 -6.00 -4.05 7.19
N ASN A 67 -6.78 -3.38 8.04
CA ASN A 67 -7.22 -2.01 7.81
C ASN A 67 -6.10 -0.99 8.00
N ALA A 68 -5.01 -1.34 8.69
CA ALA A 68 -3.81 -0.52 8.79
C ALA A 68 -3.10 -0.33 7.44
N TYR A 69 -3.47 -1.12 6.43
CA TYR A 69 -2.90 -1.07 5.09
C TYR A 69 -3.94 -0.63 4.04
N GLN A 70 -3.45 -0.11 2.93
CA GLN A 70 -4.22 0.19 1.74
C GLN A 70 -3.44 -0.19 0.48
N LEU A 71 -4.16 -0.46 -0.60
CA LEU A 71 -3.53 -0.75 -1.89
C LEU A 71 -3.55 0.52 -2.75
N LEU A 72 -2.37 0.95 -3.22
CA LEU A 72 -2.21 2.13 -4.07
C LEU A 72 -1.54 1.75 -5.38
N CYS A 73 -1.88 2.46 -6.46
CA CYS A 73 -1.05 2.41 -7.66
C CYS A 73 0.27 3.15 -7.42
N LYS A 74 1.34 2.76 -8.12
CA LYS A 74 2.67 3.37 -7.98
C LYS A 74 2.65 4.91 -8.04
N PRO A 75 1.89 5.57 -8.94
CA PRO A 75 1.80 7.03 -8.94
C PRO A 75 1.18 7.63 -7.67
N CYS A 76 0.07 7.07 -7.18
CA CYS A 76 -0.58 7.54 -5.95
C CYS A 76 0.30 7.29 -4.72
N HIS A 77 0.97 6.13 -4.68
CA HIS A 77 1.92 5.80 -3.62
C HIS A 77 3.06 6.83 -3.59
N LEU A 78 3.69 7.11 -4.74
CA LEU A 78 4.76 8.10 -4.83
C LEU A 78 4.33 9.49 -4.35
N LYS A 79 3.12 9.93 -4.75
CA LYS A 79 2.55 11.21 -4.27
C LYS A 79 2.41 11.24 -2.75
N LYS A 80 1.87 10.17 -2.14
CA LYS A 80 1.74 10.05 -0.68
C LYS A 80 3.09 10.11 0.00
N THR A 81 4.05 9.28 -0.43
CA THR A 81 5.41 9.25 0.13
C THR A 81 6.08 10.62 0.08
N ASN A 82 5.92 11.37 -1.02
CA ASN A 82 6.50 12.71 -1.14
C ASN A 82 5.82 13.72 -0.20
N SER A 83 4.49 13.65 -0.04
CA SER A 83 3.74 14.48 0.91
C SER A 83 4.20 14.24 2.35
N GLU A 84 4.28 12.98 2.77
CA GLU A 84 4.72 12.59 4.12
C GLU A 84 6.17 13.01 4.41
N ARG A 85 7.03 13.02 3.38
CA ARG A 85 8.41 13.52 3.52
C ARG A 85 8.47 15.04 3.62
N ALA A 86 7.57 15.75 2.94
CA ALA A 86 7.49 17.20 3.00
C ALA A 86 6.96 17.68 4.36
N GLU A 87 5.98 16.97 4.94
CA GLU A 87 5.43 17.27 6.27
C GLU A 87 6.41 17.04 7.43
N LYS A 88 7.45 16.23 7.20
CA LYS A 88 8.52 15.96 8.18
C LYS A 88 9.71 16.92 8.10
N LYS A 89 9.71 17.86 7.14
CA LYS A 89 10.71 18.94 7.04
C LYS A 89 10.26 20.15 7.83
#